data_AF-A0A2A5AQU2-F1
#
_entry.id   AF-A0A2A5AQU2-F1
#
_cell.length_a   1.000
_cell.length_b   1.000
_cell.length_c   1.000
_cell.angle_alpha   90.00
_cell.angle_beta   90.00
_cell.angle_gamma   90.00
#
_symmetry.space_group_name_H-M   'P 1'
#
loop_
_entity.id
_entity.type
_entity.pdbx_description
1 polymer ?
#
loop_
_entity_poly.entity_id
_entity_poly.type
_entity_poly.pdbx_seq_one_letter_code
_entity_poly.pdbx_strand_id
1 'polypeptide(L)'
;MQATQRLNIESNKEVWYVGDSTTDIIAAQRAGQTGVFFNGAQWDQTWLNKIFPGDERHPHKPDVIVNNFSEFWAMVLACRSKA
;
A
#
# COMPACT_ATOMS: atom_id res chain seq x y z
N MET A 1 -9.87 9.77 6.61
CA MET A 1 -9.38 10.22 5.28
C MET A 1 -10.57 10.81 4.52
N GLN A 2 -10.44 11.94 3.82
CA GLN A 2 -11.62 12.62 3.22
C GLN A 2 -12.32 11.77 2.15
N ALA A 3 -11.59 10.94 1.41
CA ALA A 3 -12.15 10.11 0.35
C ALA A 3 -13.18 9.10 0.87
N THR A 4 -12.84 8.32 1.91
CA THR A 4 -13.76 7.33 2.49
C THR A 4 -14.99 7.97 3.12
N GLN A 5 -14.83 9.14 3.76
CA GLN A 5 -15.94 9.92 4.29
C GLN A 5 -16.93 10.37 3.19
N ARG A 6 -16.42 10.85 2.06
CA ARG A 6 -17.26 11.25 0.91
C ARG A 6 -18.02 10.08 0.29
N LEU A 7 -17.47 8.87 0.40
CA LEU A 7 -18.09 7.64 -0.10
C LEU A 7 -18.96 6.94 0.96
N ASN A 8 -19.04 7.49 2.18
CA ASN A 8 -19.72 6.86 3.32
C ASN A 8 -19.25 5.41 3.57
N ILE A 9 -17.93 5.18 3.45
CA ILE A 9 -17.28 3.89 3.70
C ILE A 9 -16.37 4.04 4.93
N GLU A 10 -16.30 3.01 5.76
CA GLU A 10 -15.38 2.97 6.89
C GLU A 10 -13.92 2.91 6.41
N SER A 11 -13.03 3.66 7.07
CA SER A 11 -11.61 3.56 6.79
C SER A 11 -11.02 2.38 7.55
N ASN A 12 -10.87 1.25 6.88
CA ASN A 12 -10.36 0.00 7.45
C ASN A 12 -9.46 -0.74 6.44
N LYS A 13 -9.04 -1.96 6.78
CA LYS A 13 -8.15 -2.78 5.94
C LYS A 13 -8.78 -3.31 4.64
N GLU A 14 -10.09 -3.18 4.46
CA GLU A 14 -10.76 -3.49 3.19
C GLU A 14 -10.57 -2.38 2.15
N VAL A 15 -10.20 -1.17 2.58
CA VAL A 15 -9.83 -0.07 1.69
C VAL A 15 -8.34 -0.12 1.41
N TRP A 16 -7.99 -0.13 0.12
CA TRP A 16 -6.59 -0.11 -0.33
C TRP A 16 -6.18 1.31 -0.73
N TYR A 17 -5.08 1.79 -0.15
CA TYR A 17 -4.40 2.99 -0.61
C TYR A 17 -3.21 2.55 -1.46
N VAL A 18 -3.25 2.87 -2.76
CA VAL A 18 -2.20 2.54 -3.71
C VAL A 18 -1.38 3.79 -4.01
N GLY A 19 -0.06 3.74 -3.81
CA GLY A 19 0.84 4.87 -4.08
C GLY A 19 2.29 4.42 -4.25
N ASP A 20 3.15 5.32 -4.73
CA ASP A 20 4.53 5.04 -5.12
C ASP A 20 5.56 5.69 -4.19
N SER A 21 5.12 6.33 -3.10
CA SER A 21 6.00 6.99 -2.15
C SER A 21 5.91 6.41 -0.73
N THR A 22 6.92 6.67 0.09
CA THR A 22 6.89 6.35 1.53
C THR A 22 5.78 7.12 2.25
N THR A 23 5.44 8.32 1.78
CA THR A 23 4.40 9.15 2.38
C THR A 23 3.01 8.56 2.13
N ASP A 24 2.78 7.93 0.98
CA ASP A 24 1.53 7.20 0.71
C ASP A 24 1.33 6.03 1.68
N ILE A 25 2.39 5.27 1.96
CA ILE A 25 2.33 4.16 2.92
C ILE A 25 2.07 4.67 4.35
N ILE A 26 2.71 5.77 4.75
CA ILE A 26 2.43 6.41 6.05
C ILE A 26 0.98 6.89 6.11
N ALA A 27 0.47 7.50 5.04
CA ALA A 27 -0.92 7.97 4.98
C ALA A 27 -1.92 6.81 5.08
N ALA A 28 -1.67 5.72 4.35
CA ALA A 28 -2.47 4.50 4.40
C ALA A 28 -2.54 3.93 5.82
N GLN A 29 -1.38 3.73 6.47
CA GLN A 29 -1.32 3.16 7.80
C GLN A 29 -1.95 4.06 8.86
N ARG A 30 -1.73 5.38 8.79
CA ARG A 30 -2.40 6.35 9.69
C ARG A 30 -3.92 6.38 9.48
N ALA A 31 -4.39 6.06 8.28
CA ALA A 31 -5.81 5.94 7.98
C ALA A 31 -6.40 4.55 8.33
N GLY A 32 -5.59 3.60 8.83
CA GLY A 32 -6.02 2.24 9.12
C GLY A 32 -6.27 1.37 7.87
N GLN A 33 -5.76 1.79 6.72
CA GLN A 33 -5.98 1.17 5.41
C GLN A 33 -4.87 0.18 5.05
N THR A 34 -5.11 -0.63 4.01
CA THR A 34 -4.08 -1.49 3.43
C THR A 34 -3.20 -0.67 2.49
N GLY A 35 -1.91 -0.54 2.79
CA GLY A 35 -0.94 0.22 2.00
C GLY A 35 -0.31 -0.63 0.92
N VAL A 36 -0.65 -0.37 -0.34
CA VAL A 36 -0.09 -1.02 -1.52
C VAL A 36 0.98 -0.11 -2.13
N PHE A 37 2.25 -0.51 -2.07
CA PHE A 37 3.32 0.23 -2.71
C PHE A 37 3.47 -0.19 -4.17
N PHE A 38 3.30 0.77 -5.07
CA PHE A 38 3.49 0.58 -6.50
C PHE A 38 4.95 0.89 -6.88
N ASN A 39 5.78 -0.13 -6.95
CA ASN A 39 7.20 -0.05 -7.28
C ASN A 39 7.42 0.09 -8.81
N GLY A 40 6.84 1.13 -9.42
CA GLY A 40 6.93 1.36 -10.86
C GLY A 40 8.37 1.63 -11.34
N ALA A 41 9.23 2.13 -10.46
CA ALA A 41 10.66 2.31 -10.71
C ALA A 41 11.47 1.00 -10.68
N GLN A 42 10.84 -0.11 -10.30
CA GLN A 42 11.47 -1.43 -10.15
C GLN A 42 12.72 -1.41 -9.26
N TRP A 43 12.64 -0.68 -8.15
CA TRP A 43 13.71 -0.69 -7.16
C TRP A 43 13.91 -2.10 -6.60
N ASP A 44 15.17 -2.47 -6.42
CA ASP A 44 15.54 -3.77 -5.87
C ASP A 44 15.21 -3.86 -4.36
N GLN A 45 15.32 -5.07 -3.82
CA GLN A 45 15.05 -5.32 -2.41
C GLN A 45 15.96 -4.49 -1.48
N THR A 46 17.20 -4.23 -1.89
CA THR A 46 18.16 -3.45 -1.08
C THR A 46 17.67 -2.02 -0.92
N TRP A 47 17.22 -1.40 -2.01
CA TRP A 47 16.67 -0.07 -1.99
C TRP A 47 15.32 -0.01 -1.27
N LEU A 48 14.45 -1.00 -1.49
CA LEU A 48 13.17 -1.11 -0.76
C LEU A 48 13.40 -1.19 0.76
N ASN A 49 14.36 -1.98 1.22
CA ASN A 49 14.74 -2.06 2.63
C ASN A 49 15.30 -0.73 3.16
N LYS A 50 15.97 0.05 2.31
CA LYS A 50 16.50 1.36 2.69
C LYS A 50 15.39 2.40 2.90
N ILE A 51 14.37 2.42 2.03
CA ILE A 51 13.27 3.39 2.12
C ILE A 51 12.14 2.94 3.06
N PHE A 52 12.03 1.64 3.32
CA PHE A 52 11.10 1.04 4.27
C PHE A 52 11.83 0.18 5.32
N PRO A 53 12.68 0.77 6.18
CA PRO A 53 13.49 -0.01 7.11
C PRO A 53 12.64 -0.72 8.18
N GLY A 54 11.52 -0.12 8.60
CA GLY A 54 10.62 -0.67 9.62
C GLY A 54 11.30 -0.84 10.98
N ASP A 55 12.18 0.10 11.32
CA ASP A 55 12.79 0.25 12.64
C ASP A 55 11.93 1.17 13.52
N GLU A 56 12.36 1.40 14.76
CA GLU A 56 11.63 2.25 15.72
C GLU A 56 11.44 3.70 15.22
N ARG A 57 12.40 4.22 14.45
CA ARG A 57 12.37 5.60 13.93
C ARG A 57 11.50 5.72 12.68
N HIS A 58 11.45 4.69 11.85
CA HIS A 58 10.69 4.63 10.61
C HIS A 58 9.91 3.31 10.54
N PRO A 59 8.84 3.16 11.34
CA PRO A 59 8.17 1.87 11.53
C PRO A 59 7.28 1.47 10.35
N HIS A 60 6.93 2.41 9.47
CA HIS A 60 5.93 2.23 8.44
C HIS A 60 6.48 1.43 7.25
N LYS A 61 5.85 0.29 6.94
CA LYS A 61 6.15 -0.61 5.82
C LYS A 61 4.89 -0.86 4.98
N PRO A 62 5.01 -1.03 3.65
CA PRO A 62 3.86 -1.41 2.85
C PRO A 62 3.34 -2.79 3.27
N ASP A 63 2.02 -2.97 3.21
CA ASP A 63 1.38 -4.28 3.42
C ASP A 63 1.66 -5.20 2.21
N VAL A 64 1.81 -4.61 1.02
CA VAL A 64 2.09 -5.32 -0.24
C VAL A 64 2.90 -4.43 -1.18
N ILE A 65 3.72 -5.04 -2.03
CA ILE A 65 4.47 -4.36 -3.10
C ILE A 65 4.09 -4.99 -4.44
N VAL A 66 3.85 -4.16 -5.46
CA VAL A 66 3.62 -4.58 -6.85
C VAL A 66 4.51 -3.77 -7.77
N ASN A 67 5.15 -4.40 -8.75
CA ASN A 67 6.14 -3.74 -9.61
C ASN A 67 5.53 -3.15 -10.90
N ASN A 68 4.33 -3.56 -11.26
CA ASN A 68 3.67 -3.14 -12.50
C ASN A 68 2.16 -3.42 -12.44
N PHE A 69 1.44 -2.94 -13.46
CA PHE A 69 0.00 -3.13 -13.58
C PHE A 69 -0.42 -4.61 -13.69
N SER A 70 0.42 -5.48 -14.26
CA SER A 70 0.10 -6.91 -14.36
C SER A 70 0.09 -7.58 -13.00
N GLU A 71 1.09 -7.32 -12.16
CA GLU A 71 1.13 -7.79 -10.76
C GLU A 71 -0.03 -7.21 -9.95
N PHE A 72 -0.29 -5.91 -10.09
CA PHE A 72 -1.41 -5.26 -9.42
C PHE A 72 -2.75 -5.87 -9.83
N TRP A 73 -2.96 -6.11 -11.12
CA TRP A 73 -4.18 -6.72 -11.64
C TRP A 73 -4.34 -8.16 -11.17
N ALA A 74 -3.27 -8.96 -11.20
CA ALA A 74 -3.28 -10.31 -10.67
C ALA A 74 -3.68 -10.35 -9.19
N MET A 75 -3.18 -9.41 -8.39
CA MET A 75 -3.56 -9.27 -6.98
C MET A 75 -5.04 -8.93 -6.82
N VAL A 76 -5.56 -7.96 -7.57
CA VAL A 76 -7.00 -7.61 -7.56
C VAL A 76 -7.85 -8.84 -7.86
N LEU A 77 -7.50 -9.63 -8.88
CA LEU A 77 -8.21 -10.85 -9.23
C LEU A 77 -8.14 -11.91 -8.11
N ALA A 78 -6.98 -12.10 -7.50
CA ALA A 78 -6.77 -13.08 -6.43
C ALA A 78 -7.55 -12.72 -5.15
N CYS A 79 -7.77 -11.44 -4.87
CA CYS A 79 -8.61 -10.99 -3.76
C CYS A 79 -10.10 -11.11 -4.08
N ARG A 80 -10.51 -10.86 -5.33
CA ARG A 80 -11.91 -11.05 -5.77
C ARG A 80 -12.37 -12.50 -5.74
N SER A 81 -11.50 -13.46 -6.02
CA SER A 81 -11.85 -14.89 -5.97
C SER A 81 -12.05 -15.43 -4.54
N LYS A 82 -11.76 -14.62 -3.51
CA LYS A 82 -11.88 -14.99 -2.10
C LYS A 82 -13.08 -14.32 -1.41
N ALA A 83 -13.85 -13.52 -2.15
CA ALA A 83 -15.03 -12.81 -1.67
C ALA A 83 -16.32 -13.54 -2.05
#